data_AF-A0A817NVB8-F1
#
_entry.id   AF-A0A817NVB8-F1
#
_cell.length_a   1.000
_cell.length_b   1.000
_cell.length_c   1.000
_cell.angle_alpha   90.00
_cell.angle_beta   90.00
_cell.angle_gamma   90.00
#
_symmetry.space_group_name_H-M   'P 1'
#
loop_
_entity.id
_entity.type
_entity.pdbx_description
1 polymer ?
#
loop_
_entity_poly.entity_id
_entity_poly.type
_entity_poly.pdbx_seq_one_letter_code
_entity_poly.pdbx_strand_id
1 'polypeptide(L)'
;MVEEWHASQTLSSCLSNWFLSTRRDSRTAHSFLYTLCFNVRGLDARWAEVYLLSTKHQFDILVLGEVGKVDLSLIGATYPSYHCFYQAGENAFGGVIVLIRQNIPASRLLCSLPNVCIIDLHLEVPTRLIGIYAPASKSLVWNDLSRFTTPSFIIMGDFNVDLEKDGDKADTLLNWADDLDMAPFVPDAHTSLRSDRTIDYALGIGIENRFRHMKGPQRVIINRFSLLAHSRTIALKAKRTGSVRLREEARRIRNIARYELKRFRQEQLTKQLADRHKSGKESNLFWSRTKRHFRKASASLRGLISPDGESSKDPQRIANLTADYYEQLFKEPTVMRPHPFLYDLANFSQVKCRS
;
A
#
# COMPACT_ATOMS: atom_id res chain seq x y z
N MET A 1 -5.46 7.62 3.59
CA MET A 1 -6.16 8.49 2.61
C MET A 1 -7.67 8.48 2.79
N VAL A 2 -8.39 7.37 2.54
CA VAL A 2 -9.86 7.34 2.74
C VAL A 2 -10.24 7.41 4.23
N GLU A 3 -9.55 6.68 5.11
CA GLU A 3 -9.75 6.81 6.57
C GLU A 3 -9.45 8.23 7.08
N GLU A 4 -8.42 8.90 6.53
CA GLU A 4 -8.08 10.28 6.90
C GLU A 4 -9.16 11.28 6.44
N TRP A 5 -9.89 10.96 5.38
CA TRP A 5 -11.05 11.72 4.91
C TRP A 5 -12.21 11.59 5.90
N HIS A 6 -12.55 10.36 6.28
CA HIS A 6 -13.64 10.11 7.23
C HIS A 6 -13.30 10.51 8.67
N ALA A 7 -12.01 10.52 9.04
CA ALA A 7 -11.55 10.97 10.34
C ALA A 7 -11.38 12.51 10.45
N SER A 8 -11.40 13.23 9.32
CA SER A 8 -11.25 14.69 9.32
C SER A 8 -12.60 15.37 9.51
N GLN A 9 -12.71 16.21 10.54
CA GLN A 9 -13.93 16.98 10.81
C GLN A 9 -14.25 18.01 9.72
N THR A 10 -13.25 18.44 8.95
CA THR A 10 -13.41 19.41 7.86
C THR A 10 -12.55 19.03 6.66
N LEU A 11 -13.03 19.40 5.46
CA LEU A 11 -12.26 19.27 4.22
C LEU A 11 -10.88 19.94 4.35
N SER A 12 -10.81 21.15 4.91
CA SER A 12 -9.56 21.87 5.12
C SER A 12 -8.55 21.11 6.01
N SER A 13 -9.02 20.42 7.05
CA SER A 13 -8.18 19.58 7.91
C SER A 13 -7.64 18.37 7.14
N CYS A 14 -8.49 17.71 6.34
CA CYS A 14 -8.08 16.60 5.49
C CYS A 14 -7.02 17.04 4.47
N LEU A 15 -7.29 18.15 3.79
CA LEU A 15 -6.39 18.73 2.79
C LEU A 15 -5.06 19.19 3.37
N SER A 16 -5.06 19.70 4.61
CA SER A 16 -3.82 20.08 5.30
C SER A 16 -2.95 18.85 5.58
N ASN A 17 -3.52 17.72 5.97
CA ASN A 17 -2.78 16.47 6.15
C ASN A 17 -2.20 15.96 4.83
N TRP A 18 -2.98 16.04 3.75
CA TRP A 18 -2.52 15.66 2.41
C TRP A 18 -1.47 16.63 1.85
N PHE A 19 -1.54 17.92 2.21
CA PHE A 19 -0.54 18.92 1.84
C PHE A 19 0.86 18.62 2.32
N LEU A 20 1.00 17.84 3.39
CA LEU A 20 2.30 17.48 3.95
C LEU A 20 2.88 16.19 3.33
N SER A 21 2.08 15.48 2.53
CA SER A 21 2.45 14.24 1.83
C SER A 21 2.88 14.47 0.38
N THR A 22 2.93 15.74 -0.08
CA THR A 22 3.30 16.11 -1.44
C THR A 22 4.68 15.61 -1.84
N ARG A 23 4.76 15.16 -3.08
CA ARG A 23 5.88 14.44 -3.66
C ARG A 23 6.93 15.42 -4.20
N ARG A 24 8.20 14.99 -4.22
CA ARG A 24 9.30 15.69 -4.92
C ARG A 24 9.27 15.35 -6.41
N ASP A 25 9.35 16.36 -7.26
CA ASP A 25 9.18 16.33 -8.72
C ASP A 25 10.26 15.60 -9.54
N SER A 26 11.20 14.87 -8.92
CA SER A 26 12.28 14.21 -9.66
C SER A 26 11.85 12.82 -10.17
N ARG A 27 10.98 12.75 -11.18
CA ARG A 27 10.67 11.52 -11.91
C ARG A 27 11.44 11.49 -13.23
N THR A 28 12.60 10.84 -13.24
CA THR A 28 13.40 10.64 -14.45
C THR A 28 13.29 9.22 -15.04
N ALA A 29 12.47 8.33 -14.46
CA ALA A 29 12.25 6.99 -15.03
C ALA A 29 10.83 6.48 -14.79
N HIS A 30 10.13 6.09 -15.86
CA HIS A 30 8.77 5.51 -15.92
C HIS A 30 8.63 4.12 -15.27
N SER A 31 9.51 3.76 -14.35
CA SER A 31 9.59 2.39 -13.80
C SER A 31 8.38 1.98 -12.93
N PHE A 32 7.42 2.88 -12.67
CA PHE A 32 6.27 2.64 -11.81
C PHE A 32 5.08 3.55 -12.18
N LEU A 33 3.90 2.95 -12.28
CA LEU A 33 2.62 3.65 -12.39
C LEU A 33 1.95 3.77 -11.02
N TYR A 34 1.42 4.96 -10.72
CA TYR A 34 0.69 5.27 -9.50
C TYR A 34 -0.78 5.28 -9.82
N THR A 35 -1.51 4.31 -9.29
CA THR A 35 -2.92 4.14 -9.58
C THR A 35 -3.77 4.46 -8.36
N LEU A 36 -4.84 5.23 -8.58
CA LEU A 36 -5.94 5.38 -7.63
C LEU A 36 -7.08 4.46 -8.09
N CYS A 37 -7.62 3.65 -7.19
CA CYS A 37 -8.90 2.97 -7.37
C CYS A 37 -9.88 3.56 -6.36
N PHE A 38 -11.02 4.07 -6.83
CA PHE A 38 -11.96 4.77 -5.97
C PHE A 38 -13.41 4.63 -6.46
N ASN A 39 -14.27 4.10 -5.59
CA ASN A 39 -15.71 4.10 -5.80
C ASN A 39 -16.27 5.49 -5.46
N VAL A 40 -16.66 6.26 -6.48
CA VAL A 40 -17.02 7.68 -6.34
C VAL A 40 -18.47 7.90 -5.90
N ARG A 41 -19.40 7.00 -6.23
CA ARG A 41 -20.83 7.08 -5.90
C ARG A 41 -21.54 8.30 -6.50
N GLY A 42 -21.42 8.45 -7.81
CA GLY A 42 -21.92 9.58 -8.58
C GLY A 42 -20.83 10.62 -8.78
N LEU A 43 -20.20 10.61 -9.96
CA LEU A 43 -19.09 11.51 -10.26
C LEU A 43 -19.55 12.97 -10.32
N ASP A 44 -20.76 13.25 -10.83
CA ASP A 44 -21.32 14.60 -10.91
C ASP A 44 -21.38 15.31 -9.55
N ALA A 45 -21.59 14.57 -8.46
CA ALA A 45 -21.64 15.13 -7.12
C ALA A 45 -20.24 15.29 -6.47
N ARG A 46 -19.24 14.53 -6.94
CA ARG A 46 -17.94 14.36 -6.25
C ARG A 46 -16.71 14.59 -7.13
N TRP A 47 -16.88 15.11 -8.34
CA TRP A 47 -15.79 15.37 -9.28
C TRP A 47 -14.72 16.31 -8.67
N ALA A 48 -15.15 17.30 -7.88
CA ALA A 48 -14.22 18.25 -7.24
C ALA A 48 -13.27 17.54 -6.26
N GLU A 49 -13.78 16.55 -5.52
CA GLU A 49 -12.96 15.73 -4.60
C GLU A 49 -11.94 14.89 -5.37
N VAL A 50 -12.38 14.24 -6.43
CA VAL A 50 -11.53 13.41 -7.30
C VAL A 50 -10.46 14.28 -7.98
N TYR A 51 -10.83 15.47 -8.46
CA TYR A 51 -9.90 16.43 -9.05
C TYR A 51 -8.83 16.90 -8.05
N LEU A 52 -9.25 17.21 -6.83
CA LEU A 52 -8.33 17.62 -5.78
C LEU A 52 -7.36 16.50 -5.39
N LEU A 53 -7.87 15.27 -5.27
CA LEU A 53 -7.05 14.07 -5.06
C LEU A 53 -6.04 13.84 -6.20
N SER A 54 -6.50 13.94 -7.45
CA SER A 54 -5.69 13.65 -8.64
C SER A 54 -4.56 14.66 -8.81
N THR A 55 -4.87 15.95 -8.71
CA THR A 55 -3.89 17.05 -8.80
C THR A 55 -2.89 16.98 -7.65
N LYS A 56 -3.34 16.61 -6.45
CA LYS A 56 -2.50 16.55 -5.26
C LYS A 56 -1.47 15.43 -5.29
N HIS A 57 -1.92 14.22 -5.63
CA HIS A 57 -1.10 13.02 -5.57
C HIS A 57 -0.44 12.67 -6.90
N GLN A 58 -0.84 13.36 -7.99
CA GLN A 58 -0.34 13.15 -9.34
C GLN A 58 -0.40 11.67 -9.72
N PHE A 59 -1.58 11.06 -9.59
CA PHE A 59 -1.79 9.69 -10.04
C PHE A 59 -1.54 9.57 -11.55
N ASP A 60 -0.92 8.49 -11.96
CA ASP A 60 -0.69 8.17 -13.37
C ASP A 60 -1.96 7.58 -13.99
N ILE A 61 -2.73 6.82 -13.20
CA ILE A 61 -3.99 6.18 -13.57
C ILE A 61 -5.03 6.41 -12.46
N LEU A 62 -6.28 6.69 -12.83
CA LEU A 62 -7.41 6.68 -11.92
C LEU A 62 -8.46 5.69 -12.45
N VAL A 63 -8.89 4.76 -11.61
CA VAL A 63 -10.00 3.83 -11.86
C VAL A 63 -11.14 4.23 -10.94
N LEU A 64 -12.20 4.76 -11.51
CA LEU A 64 -13.35 5.30 -10.80
C LEU A 64 -14.55 4.39 -11.03
N GLY A 65 -15.08 3.81 -9.96
CA GLY A 65 -16.31 2.98 -9.97
C GLY A 65 -17.52 3.75 -9.45
N GLU A 66 -18.73 3.23 -9.69
CA GLU A 66 -20.00 3.91 -9.40
C GLU A 66 -20.07 5.35 -9.92
N VAL A 67 -19.63 5.59 -11.16
CA VAL A 67 -19.59 6.96 -11.69
C VAL A 67 -20.99 7.51 -12.01
N GLY A 68 -21.97 6.63 -12.23
CA GLY A 68 -23.33 6.98 -12.64
C GLY A 68 -23.42 7.43 -14.10
N LYS A 69 -24.45 8.21 -14.41
CA LYS A 69 -24.51 8.96 -15.68
C LYS A 69 -23.50 10.10 -15.61
N VAL A 70 -22.68 10.26 -16.63
CA VAL A 70 -21.60 11.26 -16.65
C VAL A 70 -21.60 12.01 -17.97
N ASP A 71 -21.45 13.32 -17.91
CA ASP A 71 -21.11 14.14 -19.07
C ASP A 71 -19.60 14.07 -19.35
N LEU A 72 -19.23 13.31 -20.38
CA LEU A 72 -17.83 13.11 -20.75
C LEU A 72 -17.14 14.41 -21.21
N SER A 73 -17.90 15.40 -21.68
CA SER A 73 -17.33 16.70 -22.08
C SER A 73 -16.80 17.45 -20.86
N LEU A 74 -17.54 17.43 -19.74
CA LEU A 74 -17.12 17.99 -18.46
C LEU A 74 -15.88 17.28 -17.92
N ILE A 75 -15.81 15.95 -18.03
CA ILE A 75 -14.63 15.18 -17.60
C ILE A 75 -13.40 15.54 -18.41
N GLY A 76 -13.52 15.69 -19.73
CA GLY A 76 -12.43 16.14 -20.59
C GLY A 76 -11.91 17.53 -20.20
N ALA A 77 -12.82 18.46 -19.88
CA ALA A 77 -12.45 19.80 -19.41
C ALA A 77 -11.82 19.80 -18.00
N THR A 78 -12.30 18.92 -17.11
CA THR A 78 -11.84 18.84 -15.71
C THR A 78 -10.49 18.13 -15.60
N TYR A 79 -10.23 17.13 -16.44
CA TYR A 79 -9.00 16.33 -16.42
C TYR A 79 -8.24 16.43 -17.75
N PRO A 80 -7.82 17.64 -18.16
CA PRO A 80 -7.25 17.85 -19.50
C PRO A 80 -5.90 17.15 -19.71
N SER A 81 -5.24 16.70 -18.63
CA SER A 81 -3.98 15.94 -18.69
C SER A 81 -4.19 14.42 -18.74
N TYR A 82 -5.42 13.95 -18.85
CA TYR A 82 -5.77 12.53 -18.89
C TYR A 82 -6.55 12.17 -20.15
N HIS A 83 -6.23 11.01 -20.73
CA HIS A 83 -7.13 10.26 -21.59
C HIS A 83 -8.27 9.70 -20.75
N CYS A 84 -9.51 9.88 -21.20
CA CYS A 84 -10.70 9.42 -20.50
C CYS A 84 -11.36 8.25 -21.25
N PHE A 85 -11.49 7.12 -20.56
CA PHE A 85 -12.17 5.94 -21.07
C PHE A 85 -13.36 5.59 -20.18
N TYR A 86 -14.53 5.38 -20.76
CA TYR A 86 -15.77 5.20 -20.00
C TYR A 86 -16.56 3.98 -20.48
N GLN A 87 -16.90 3.09 -19.55
CA GLN A 87 -17.90 2.04 -19.76
C GLN A 87 -19.15 2.35 -18.92
N ALA A 88 -20.31 2.40 -19.57
CA ALA A 88 -21.58 2.55 -18.88
C ALA A 88 -21.90 1.34 -18.00
N GLY A 89 -22.62 1.60 -16.91
CA GLY A 89 -23.18 0.57 -16.05
C GLY A 89 -24.58 0.12 -16.46
N GLU A 90 -25.13 -0.84 -15.72
CA GLU A 90 -26.49 -1.36 -15.94
C GLU A 90 -27.57 -0.50 -15.27
N ASN A 91 -27.21 0.35 -14.31
CA ASN A 91 -28.13 1.16 -13.55
C ASN A 91 -27.63 2.61 -13.43
N ALA A 92 -28.47 3.49 -12.86
CA ALA A 92 -28.18 4.92 -12.77
C ALA A 92 -26.91 5.29 -11.97
N PHE A 93 -26.43 4.38 -11.12
CA PHE A 93 -25.26 4.56 -10.27
C PHE A 93 -24.04 3.78 -10.76
N GLY A 94 -24.20 2.90 -11.75
CA GLY A 94 -23.14 2.05 -12.26
C GLY A 94 -22.18 2.80 -13.18
N GLY A 95 -21.26 2.04 -13.77
CA GLY A 95 -20.28 2.53 -14.74
C GLY A 95 -18.89 2.66 -14.14
N VAL A 96 -17.91 2.69 -15.05
CA VAL A 96 -16.49 2.81 -14.72
C VAL A 96 -15.86 3.84 -15.63
N ILE A 97 -15.11 4.77 -15.05
CA ILE A 97 -14.19 5.66 -15.77
C ILE A 97 -12.76 5.26 -15.45
N VAL A 98 -11.94 5.14 -16.48
CA VAL A 98 -10.48 5.02 -16.36
C VAL A 98 -9.84 6.26 -16.96
N LEU A 99 -9.16 7.04 -16.13
CA LEU A 99 -8.37 8.20 -16.54
C LEU A 99 -6.88 7.80 -16.58
N ILE A 100 -6.21 8.04 -17.69
CA ILE A 100 -4.79 7.71 -17.87
C ILE A 100 -4.03 8.95 -18.29
N ARG A 101 -2.92 9.28 -17.62
CA ARG A 101 -2.15 10.49 -17.98
C ARG A 101 -1.76 10.47 -19.45
N GLN A 102 -1.85 11.61 -20.14
CA GLN A 102 -1.66 11.71 -21.59
C GLN A 102 -0.32 11.22 -22.11
N ASN A 103 0.73 11.26 -21.28
CA ASN A 103 2.06 10.77 -21.63
C ASN A 103 2.23 9.25 -21.48
N ILE A 104 1.17 8.53 -21.11
CA ILE A 104 1.13 7.07 -21.08
C ILE A 104 0.31 6.62 -22.29
N PRO A 105 0.94 6.02 -23.31
CA PRO A 105 0.22 5.51 -24.47
C PRO A 105 -0.76 4.42 -24.04
N ALA A 106 -2.03 4.59 -24.40
CA ALA A 106 -3.09 3.66 -24.05
C ALA A 106 -4.18 3.61 -25.13
N SER A 107 -4.82 2.45 -25.27
CA SER A 107 -5.95 2.26 -26.18
C SER A 107 -7.06 1.46 -25.50
N ARG A 108 -8.31 1.74 -25.87
CA ARG A 108 -9.47 1.04 -25.32
C ARG A 108 -9.73 -0.24 -26.11
N LEU A 109 -9.93 -1.34 -25.39
CA LEU A 109 -10.52 -2.54 -25.97
C LEU A 109 -12.04 -2.47 -25.86
N LEU A 110 -12.74 -2.71 -26.96
CA LEU A 110 -14.21 -2.72 -26.97
C LEU A 110 -14.71 -3.90 -26.12
N CYS A 111 -15.63 -3.60 -25.19
CA CYS A 111 -16.24 -4.57 -24.30
C CYS A 111 -17.73 -4.25 -24.17
N SER A 112 -18.57 -5.28 -24.33
CA SER A 112 -20.02 -5.17 -24.12
C SER A 112 -20.43 -5.37 -22.66
N LEU A 113 -19.53 -5.84 -21.79
CA LEU A 113 -19.84 -6.06 -20.39
C LEU A 113 -20.04 -4.70 -19.70
N PRO A 114 -21.19 -4.47 -19.08
CA PRO A 114 -21.44 -3.25 -18.34
C PRO A 114 -20.57 -3.21 -17.08
N ASN A 115 -20.25 -2.01 -16.62
CA ASN A 115 -19.35 -1.79 -15.48
C ASN A 115 -17.93 -2.39 -15.63
N VAL A 116 -17.47 -2.66 -16.86
CA VAL A 116 -16.12 -3.18 -17.13
C VAL A 116 -15.44 -2.33 -18.21
N CYS A 117 -14.39 -1.61 -17.85
CA CYS A 117 -13.62 -0.80 -18.79
C CYS A 117 -12.23 -1.40 -19.00
N ILE A 118 -11.90 -1.77 -20.24
CA ILE A 118 -10.66 -2.52 -20.57
C ILE A 118 -9.74 -1.65 -21.42
N ILE A 119 -8.51 -1.48 -20.95
CA ILE A 119 -7.50 -0.60 -21.55
C ILE A 119 -6.20 -1.35 -21.74
N ASP A 120 -5.61 -1.26 -22.92
CA ASP A 120 -4.25 -1.72 -23.19
C ASP A 120 -3.27 -0.57 -22.96
N LEU A 121 -2.32 -0.76 -22.04
CA LEU A 121 -1.22 0.17 -21.78
C LEU A 121 -0.02 -0.25 -22.63
N HIS A 122 0.42 0.62 -23.55
CA HIS A 122 1.56 0.35 -24.42
C HIS A 122 2.88 0.76 -23.72
N LEU A 123 3.16 0.07 -22.62
CA LEU A 123 4.42 0.19 -21.87
C LEU A 123 5.48 -0.71 -22.50
N GLU A 124 6.71 -0.67 -21.95
CA GLU A 124 7.79 -1.59 -22.33
C GLU A 124 7.36 -3.07 -22.19
N VAL A 125 6.64 -3.38 -21.12
CA VAL A 125 5.88 -4.63 -20.99
C VAL A 125 4.40 -4.29 -21.19
N PRO A 126 3.82 -4.62 -22.36
CA PRO A 126 2.41 -4.36 -22.63
C PRO A 126 1.54 -4.93 -21.51
N THR A 127 0.74 -4.07 -20.88
CA THR A 127 -0.05 -4.45 -19.70
C THR A 127 -1.50 -4.09 -19.94
N ARG A 128 -2.43 -5.02 -19.70
CA ARG A 128 -3.85 -4.74 -19.78
C ARG A 128 -4.39 -4.32 -18.41
N LEU A 129 -5.13 -3.21 -18.38
CA LEU A 129 -5.84 -2.72 -17.21
C LEU A 129 -7.35 -2.93 -17.39
N ILE A 130 -7.98 -3.58 -16.43
CA ILE A 130 -9.42 -3.80 -16.38
C ILE A 130 -9.97 -3.08 -15.15
N GLY A 131 -10.66 -1.97 -15.36
CA GLY A 131 -11.42 -1.29 -14.31
C GLY A 131 -12.80 -1.91 -14.17
N ILE A 132 -13.21 -2.25 -12.95
CA ILE A 132 -14.53 -2.89 -12.70
C ILE A 132 -15.36 -2.20 -11.62
N TYR A 133 -16.67 -2.39 -11.72
CA TYR A 133 -17.62 -2.20 -10.63
C TYR A 133 -18.63 -3.35 -10.62
N ALA A 134 -18.62 -4.20 -9.60
CA ALA A 134 -19.54 -5.32 -9.46
C ALA A 134 -20.68 -4.95 -8.49
N PRO A 135 -21.87 -4.56 -8.98
CA PRO A 135 -22.95 -4.09 -8.11
C PRO A 135 -23.45 -5.18 -7.16
N ALA A 136 -23.90 -4.81 -5.97
CA ALA A 136 -24.36 -5.79 -4.97
C ALA A 136 -25.58 -6.61 -5.38
N SER A 137 -26.45 -6.03 -6.20
CA SER A 137 -27.66 -6.68 -6.70
C SER A 137 -27.39 -7.71 -7.79
N LYS A 138 -26.18 -7.78 -8.35
CA LYS A 138 -25.88 -8.68 -9.48
C LYS A 138 -24.44 -9.19 -9.43
N SER A 139 -24.28 -10.50 -9.46
CA SER A 139 -22.96 -11.12 -9.55
C SER A 139 -22.42 -11.00 -10.97
N LEU A 140 -21.20 -10.46 -11.10
CA LEU A 140 -20.43 -10.57 -12.34
C LEU A 140 -20.08 -12.04 -12.56
N VAL A 141 -20.23 -12.54 -13.79
CA VAL A 141 -19.73 -13.87 -14.16
C VAL A 141 -18.25 -13.74 -14.51
N TRP A 142 -17.38 -14.12 -13.58
CA TRP A 142 -15.93 -13.88 -13.71
C TRP A 142 -15.32 -14.49 -14.98
N ASN A 143 -15.83 -15.66 -15.40
CA ASN A 143 -15.39 -16.32 -16.64
C ASN A 143 -15.61 -15.49 -17.92
N ASP A 144 -16.56 -14.54 -17.93
CA ASP A 144 -16.76 -13.65 -19.08
C ASP A 144 -15.57 -12.71 -19.30
N LEU A 145 -14.74 -12.52 -18.26
CA LEU A 145 -13.52 -11.73 -18.33
C LEU A 145 -12.32 -12.52 -18.86
N SER A 146 -12.36 -13.86 -18.86
CA SER A 146 -11.21 -14.70 -19.22
C SER A 146 -10.71 -14.44 -20.65
N ARG A 147 -11.63 -14.16 -21.59
CA ARG A 147 -11.29 -13.80 -22.99
C ARG A 147 -10.49 -12.50 -23.12
N PHE A 148 -10.48 -11.66 -22.09
CA PHE A 148 -9.75 -10.41 -22.08
C PHE A 148 -8.41 -10.50 -21.37
N THR A 149 -8.04 -11.65 -20.80
CA THR A 149 -6.76 -11.83 -20.13
C THR A 149 -5.60 -11.80 -21.13
N THR A 150 -4.43 -11.40 -20.64
CA THR A 150 -3.16 -11.41 -21.38
C THR A 150 -2.07 -11.96 -20.44
N PRO A 151 -0.84 -12.21 -20.89
CA PRO A 151 0.24 -12.60 -20.00
C PRO A 151 0.60 -11.57 -18.91
N SER A 152 0.19 -10.30 -19.08
CA SER A 152 0.36 -9.23 -18.10
C SER A 152 -0.89 -8.36 -18.01
N PHE A 153 -1.66 -8.53 -16.93
CA PHE A 153 -2.87 -7.73 -16.71
C PHE A 153 -3.18 -7.51 -15.24
N ILE A 154 -3.85 -6.38 -14.98
CA ILE A 154 -4.42 -6.01 -13.69
C ILE A 154 -5.92 -5.82 -13.88
N ILE A 155 -6.70 -6.40 -12.98
CA ILE A 155 -8.10 -6.04 -12.76
C ILE A 155 -8.23 -5.36 -11.41
N MET A 156 -8.91 -4.22 -11.35
CA MET A 156 -9.11 -3.48 -10.10
C MET A 156 -10.41 -2.70 -10.10
N GLY A 157 -10.96 -2.53 -8.90
CA GLY A 157 -12.26 -1.92 -8.72
C GLY A 157 -12.94 -2.38 -7.45
N ASP A 158 -14.23 -2.11 -7.37
CA ASP A 158 -15.11 -2.68 -6.36
C ASP A 158 -15.63 -4.02 -6.88
N PHE A 159 -15.17 -5.11 -6.27
CA PHE A 159 -15.63 -6.47 -6.59
C PHE A 159 -16.93 -6.80 -5.87
N ASN A 160 -17.28 -6.03 -4.83
CA ASN A 160 -18.32 -6.34 -3.86
C ASN A 160 -18.26 -7.80 -3.36
N VAL A 161 -17.03 -8.34 -3.26
CA VAL A 161 -16.72 -9.66 -2.73
C VAL A 161 -15.62 -9.50 -1.69
N ASP A 162 -15.92 -9.80 -0.44
CA ASP A 162 -14.93 -9.91 0.62
C ASP A 162 -14.29 -11.31 0.57
N LEU A 163 -13.00 -11.36 0.24
CA LEU A 163 -12.27 -12.60 -0.01
C LEU A 163 -12.19 -13.54 1.22
N GLU A 164 -12.47 -13.04 2.42
CA GLU A 164 -12.40 -13.83 3.65
C GLU A 164 -13.78 -14.13 4.24
N LYS A 165 -14.78 -13.28 3.96
CA LYS A 165 -16.10 -13.31 4.62
C LYS A 165 -17.23 -13.85 3.74
N ASP A 166 -17.12 -13.80 2.42
CA ASP A 166 -18.26 -14.08 1.53
C ASP A 166 -18.38 -15.54 1.04
N GLY A 167 -17.69 -16.50 1.70
CA GLY A 167 -17.84 -17.94 1.43
C GLY A 167 -17.76 -18.29 -0.06
N ASP A 168 -18.80 -18.98 -0.58
CA ASP A 168 -18.88 -19.44 -1.97
C ASP A 168 -18.66 -18.34 -3.02
N LYS A 169 -19.08 -17.09 -2.73
CA LYS A 169 -18.89 -15.96 -3.64
C LYS A 169 -17.41 -15.60 -3.77
N ALA A 170 -16.69 -15.63 -2.65
CA ALA A 170 -15.24 -15.46 -2.60
C ALA A 170 -14.53 -16.65 -3.25
N ASP A 171 -14.99 -17.88 -2.99
CA ASP A 171 -14.38 -19.09 -3.55
C ASP A 171 -14.49 -19.13 -5.07
N THR A 172 -15.63 -18.72 -5.64
CA THR A 172 -15.83 -18.63 -7.09
C THR A 172 -14.85 -17.65 -7.73
N LEU A 173 -14.70 -16.45 -7.16
CA LEU A 173 -13.76 -15.43 -7.65
C LEU A 173 -12.31 -15.91 -7.52
N LEU A 174 -11.95 -16.51 -6.38
CA LEU A 174 -10.59 -16.97 -6.11
C LEU A 174 -10.21 -18.21 -6.92
N ASN A 175 -11.16 -19.10 -7.25
CA ASN A 175 -10.91 -20.22 -8.17
C ASN A 175 -10.62 -19.70 -9.58
N TRP A 176 -11.46 -18.79 -10.09
CA TRP A 176 -11.20 -18.12 -11.37
C TRP A 176 -9.85 -17.39 -11.38
N ALA A 177 -9.49 -16.73 -10.27
CA ALA A 177 -8.21 -16.06 -10.14
C ALA A 177 -7.02 -17.03 -10.13
N ASP A 178 -7.16 -18.16 -9.42
CA ASP A 178 -6.15 -19.21 -9.38
C ASP A 178 -5.94 -19.87 -10.75
N ASP A 179 -7.01 -20.09 -11.52
CA ASP A 179 -6.94 -20.67 -12.88
C ASP A 179 -6.16 -19.77 -13.86
N LEU A 180 -6.05 -18.48 -13.54
CA LEU A 180 -5.33 -17.47 -14.29
C LEU A 180 -4.01 -17.03 -13.62
N ASP A 181 -3.57 -17.75 -12.57
CA ASP A 181 -2.38 -17.46 -11.78
C ASP A 181 -2.32 -16.00 -11.25
N MET A 182 -3.48 -15.41 -10.96
CA MET A 182 -3.58 -14.05 -10.45
C MET A 182 -3.32 -13.97 -8.94
N ALA A 183 -2.61 -12.91 -8.53
CA ALA A 183 -2.43 -12.59 -7.12
C ALA A 183 -3.38 -11.45 -6.68
N PRO A 184 -4.08 -11.59 -5.55
CA PRO A 184 -4.80 -10.48 -4.91
C PRO A 184 -3.89 -9.46 -4.22
N PHE A 185 -4.20 -8.19 -4.45
CA PHE A 185 -3.64 -7.01 -3.80
C PHE A 185 -4.72 -6.36 -2.93
N VAL A 186 -4.94 -6.96 -1.77
CA VAL A 186 -5.96 -6.51 -0.80
C VAL A 186 -5.37 -5.43 0.10
N PRO A 187 -6.04 -4.27 0.28
CA PRO A 187 -5.62 -3.28 1.26
C PRO A 187 -5.74 -3.82 2.69
N ASP A 188 -4.98 -3.25 3.61
CA ASP A 188 -4.97 -3.67 5.01
C ASP A 188 -6.20 -3.18 5.79
N ALA A 189 -6.93 -2.20 5.25
CA ALA A 189 -8.10 -1.57 5.85
C ALA A 189 -9.39 -1.95 5.11
N HIS A 190 -10.52 -1.82 5.80
CA HIS A 190 -11.84 -1.96 5.21
C HIS A 190 -12.08 -0.88 4.16
N THR A 191 -12.71 -1.27 3.05
CA THR A 191 -12.99 -0.38 1.92
C THR A 191 -14.48 -0.15 1.70
N SER A 192 -15.34 -0.98 2.32
CA SER A 192 -16.77 -0.70 2.43
C SER A 192 -17.05 0.42 3.42
N LEU A 193 -17.97 1.33 3.07
CA LEU A 193 -18.51 2.34 4.01
C LEU A 193 -19.70 1.83 4.83
N ARG A 194 -20.24 0.66 4.50
CA ARG A 194 -21.47 0.12 5.11
C ARG A 194 -21.19 -1.01 6.10
N SER A 195 -19.95 -1.50 6.11
CA SER A 195 -19.56 -2.70 6.84
C SER A 195 -18.04 -2.74 7.01
N ASP A 196 -17.58 -3.63 7.87
CA ASP A 196 -16.16 -3.97 8.05
C ASP A 196 -15.64 -4.90 6.93
N ARG A 197 -16.07 -4.67 5.68
CA ARG A 197 -15.73 -5.51 4.52
C ARG A 197 -14.65 -4.85 3.67
N THR A 198 -13.79 -5.67 3.08
CA THR A 198 -12.79 -5.24 2.10
C THR A 198 -13.17 -5.74 0.72
N ILE A 199 -13.76 -4.85 -0.09
CA ILE A 199 -14.38 -5.17 -1.38
C ILE A 199 -13.72 -4.47 -2.57
N ASP A 200 -13.03 -3.36 -2.30
CA ASP A 200 -12.15 -2.69 -3.27
C ASP A 200 -10.72 -3.24 -3.18
N TYR A 201 -10.23 -3.85 -4.26
CA TYR A 201 -8.86 -4.37 -4.36
C TYR A 201 -8.45 -4.52 -5.84
N ALA A 202 -7.31 -5.16 -6.07
CA ALA A 202 -6.87 -5.57 -7.39
C ALA A 202 -6.53 -7.07 -7.42
N LEU A 203 -6.65 -7.70 -8.58
CA LEU A 203 -6.04 -8.98 -8.92
C LEU A 203 -5.12 -8.75 -10.12
N GLY A 204 -4.02 -9.49 -10.23
CA GLY A 204 -3.19 -9.36 -11.42
C GLY A 204 -2.06 -10.38 -11.52
N ILE A 205 -1.51 -10.48 -12.73
CA ILE A 205 -0.40 -11.34 -13.13
C ILE A 205 0.53 -10.58 -14.07
N GLY A 206 1.80 -11.01 -14.16
CA GLY A 206 2.75 -10.49 -15.14
C GLY A 206 3.19 -9.04 -14.89
N ILE A 207 2.75 -8.46 -13.77
CA ILE A 207 3.32 -7.22 -13.26
C ILE A 207 4.43 -7.66 -12.31
N GLU A 208 5.68 -7.35 -12.64
CA GLU A 208 6.72 -7.32 -11.62
C GLU A 208 6.22 -6.39 -10.51
N ASN A 209 5.72 -7.00 -9.44
CA ASN A 209 4.88 -6.36 -8.44
C ASN A 209 5.64 -5.27 -7.69
N ARG A 210 5.55 -4.10 -8.26
CA ARG A 210 6.23 -2.88 -7.84
C ARG A 210 5.22 -1.89 -7.26
N PHE A 211 4.19 -2.38 -6.57
CA PHE A 211 3.32 -1.55 -5.74
C PHE A 211 4.12 -1.05 -4.53
N ARG A 212 4.18 0.27 -4.33
CA ARG A 212 4.80 0.90 -3.15
C ARG A 212 3.73 1.65 -2.36
N HIS A 213 3.64 1.39 -1.06
CA HIS A 213 3.36 2.44 -0.10
C HIS A 213 4.62 3.30 0.10
N MET A 214 4.48 4.63 0.12
CA MET A 214 5.58 5.59 0.29
C MET A 214 6.35 5.29 1.60
N LYS A 215 7.69 5.20 1.64
CA LYS A 215 8.70 6.27 1.47
C LYS A 215 10.02 5.70 0.85
N GLY A 216 10.82 6.56 0.18
CA GLY A 216 12.04 6.26 -0.63
C GLY A 216 13.26 5.73 0.15
N PRO A 217 14.51 5.72 -0.41
CA PRO A 217 14.94 5.74 -1.82
C PRO A 217 15.50 4.38 -2.30
N GLN A 218 15.78 4.30 -3.60
CA GLN A 218 15.85 3.09 -4.43
C GLN A 218 17.25 2.50 -4.61
N ARG A 219 17.35 1.17 -4.49
CA ARG A 219 17.80 0.20 -5.51
C ARG A 219 17.61 -1.21 -4.93
N VAL A 220 17.13 -2.15 -5.75
CA VAL A 220 16.61 -3.49 -5.36
C VAL A 220 15.34 -3.45 -4.49
N ILE A 221 14.24 -2.94 -5.05
CA ILE A 221 12.88 -3.04 -4.47
C ILE A 221 11.99 -3.80 -5.45
N ILE A 222 12.50 -4.91 -5.94
CA ILE A 222 11.64 -5.94 -6.54
C ILE A 222 11.22 -6.81 -5.35
N ASN A 223 9.94 -7.12 -5.26
CA ASN A 223 9.36 -8.24 -4.50
C ASN A 223 8.93 -8.13 -3.02
N ARG A 224 8.95 -7.02 -2.28
CA ARG A 224 8.49 -7.08 -0.86
C ARG A 224 6.97 -7.17 -0.70
N PHE A 225 6.23 -6.32 -1.41
CA PHE A 225 4.76 -6.36 -1.40
C PHE A 225 4.21 -7.53 -2.21
N SER A 226 4.94 -7.94 -3.25
CA SER A 226 4.60 -9.14 -4.02
C SER A 226 4.67 -10.40 -3.18
N LEU A 227 5.69 -10.54 -2.31
CA LEU A 227 5.82 -11.71 -1.44
C LEU A 227 4.71 -11.72 -0.39
N LEU A 228 4.28 -10.55 0.09
CA LEU A 228 3.12 -10.47 0.98
C LEU A 228 1.81 -10.81 0.25
N ALA A 229 1.60 -10.28 -0.96
CA ALA A 229 0.44 -10.61 -1.78
C ALA A 229 0.41 -12.11 -2.11
N HIS A 230 1.52 -12.65 -2.61
CA HIS A 230 1.68 -14.07 -2.92
C HIS A 230 1.51 -14.97 -1.69
N SER A 231 2.07 -14.58 -0.53
CA SER A 231 1.83 -15.26 0.75
C SER A 231 0.35 -15.27 1.12
N ARG A 232 -0.38 -14.17 0.87
CA ARG A 232 -1.84 -14.10 1.08
C ARG A 232 -2.57 -15.01 0.11
N THR A 233 -2.24 -15.01 -1.18
CA THR A 233 -2.81 -15.92 -2.19
C THR A 233 -2.68 -17.37 -1.73
N ILE A 234 -1.47 -17.79 -1.38
CA ILE A 234 -1.21 -19.16 -0.92
C ILE A 234 -1.95 -19.43 0.39
N ALA A 235 -1.99 -18.49 1.33
CA ALA A 235 -2.72 -18.66 2.58
C ALA A 235 -4.23 -18.85 2.36
N LEU A 236 -4.84 -18.06 1.47
CA LEU A 236 -6.25 -18.19 1.10
C LEU A 236 -6.51 -19.54 0.42
N LYS A 237 -5.67 -19.94 -0.55
CA LYS A 237 -5.75 -21.26 -1.18
C LYS A 237 -5.60 -22.39 -0.16
N ALA A 238 -4.67 -22.25 0.80
CA ALA A 238 -4.45 -23.24 1.85
C ALA A 238 -5.63 -23.35 2.82
N LYS A 239 -6.29 -22.23 3.14
CA LYS A 239 -7.51 -22.20 3.96
C LYS A 239 -8.64 -22.94 3.24
N ARG A 240 -8.87 -22.66 1.96
CA ARG A 240 -9.93 -23.27 1.14
C ARG A 240 -9.73 -24.77 0.92
N THR A 241 -8.51 -25.17 0.58
CA THR A 241 -8.18 -26.58 0.28
C THR A 241 -7.89 -27.42 1.53
N GLY A 242 -7.81 -26.82 2.71
CA GLY A 242 -7.34 -27.48 3.94
C GLY A 242 -5.85 -27.88 3.92
N SER A 243 -5.10 -27.58 2.86
CA SER A 243 -3.72 -28.06 2.65
C SER A 243 -2.75 -27.55 3.73
N VAL A 244 -2.14 -28.48 4.47
CA VAL A 244 -1.10 -28.17 5.47
C VAL A 244 0.16 -27.64 4.79
N ARG A 245 0.60 -28.26 3.69
CA ARG A 245 1.79 -27.85 2.93
C ARG A 245 1.69 -26.42 2.42
N LEU A 246 0.54 -26.02 1.88
CA LEU A 246 0.32 -24.64 1.43
C LEU A 246 0.31 -23.66 2.62
N ARG A 247 -0.22 -24.05 3.79
CA ARG A 247 -0.17 -23.22 5.01
C ARG A 247 1.26 -22.97 5.48
N GLU A 248 2.11 -23.99 5.45
CA GLU A 248 3.53 -23.88 5.80
C GLU A 248 4.28 -23.00 4.80
N GLU A 249 4.03 -23.18 3.50
CA GLU A 249 4.65 -22.38 2.45
C GLU A 249 4.23 -20.91 2.55
N ALA A 250 2.94 -20.64 2.76
CA ALA A 250 2.44 -19.29 2.99
C ALA A 250 3.12 -18.64 4.20
N ARG A 251 3.32 -19.39 5.30
CA ARG A 251 4.02 -18.92 6.50
C ARG A 251 5.49 -18.64 6.22
N ARG A 252 6.18 -19.50 5.47
CA ARG A 252 7.58 -19.33 5.05
C ARG A 252 7.75 -18.04 4.25
N ILE A 253 6.95 -17.86 3.20
CA ILE A 253 6.99 -16.65 2.35
C ILE A 253 6.66 -15.40 3.17
N ARG A 254 5.67 -15.47 4.07
CA ARG A 254 5.33 -14.35 4.97
C ARG A 254 6.49 -13.94 5.85
N ASN A 255 7.20 -14.91 6.42
CA ASN A 255 8.34 -14.65 7.30
C ASN A 255 9.49 -14.00 6.53
N ILE A 256 9.78 -14.49 5.32
CA ILE A 256 10.76 -13.86 4.41
C ILE A 256 10.35 -12.42 4.11
N ALA A 257 9.10 -12.18 3.74
CA ALA A 257 8.60 -10.85 3.41
C ALA A 257 8.64 -9.88 4.62
N ARG A 258 8.30 -10.37 5.82
CA ARG A 258 8.39 -9.59 7.07
C ARG A 258 9.82 -9.25 7.44
N TYR A 259 10.73 -10.21 7.33
CA TYR A 259 12.16 -10.01 7.56
C TYR A 259 12.70 -8.93 6.62
N GLU A 260 12.42 -9.05 5.32
CA GLU A 260 12.81 -8.09 4.30
C GLU A 260 12.24 -6.68 4.54
N LEU A 261 10.98 -6.59 4.98
CA LEU A 261 10.35 -5.33 5.33
C LEU A 261 11.00 -4.69 6.57
N LYS A 262 11.31 -5.49 7.60
CA LYS A 262 12.01 -5.02 8.81
C LYS A 262 13.41 -4.51 8.46
N ARG A 263 14.18 -5.29 7.69
CA ARG A 263 15.51 -4.90 7.21
C ARG A 263 15.47 -3.58 6.46
N PHE A 264 14.54 -3.42 5.52
CA PHE A 264 14.37 -2.17 4.78
C PHE A 264 14.03 -0.98 5.67
N ARG A 265 13.11 -1.15 6.63
CA ARG A 265 12.76 -0.08 7.57
C ARG A 265 13.98 0.32 8.41
N GLN A 266 14.79 -0.66 8.82
CA GLN A 266 16.04 -0.40 9.53
C GLN A 266 17.03 0.39 8.66
N GLU A 267 17.25 -0.03 7.40
CA GLU A 267 18.11 0.69 6.46
C GLU A 267 17.64 2.14 6.24
N GLN A 268 16.33 2.35 6.10
CA GLN A 268 15.75 3.70 5.97
C GLN A 268 15.94 4.54 7.23
N LEU A 269 15.78 3.93 8.40
CA LEU A 269 15.99 4.60 9.68
C LEU A 269 17.47 4.98 9.84
N THR A 270 18.39 4.04 9.62
CA THR A 270 19.84 4.28 9.66
C THR A 270 20.23 5.40 8.71
N LYS A 271 19.67 5.42 7.49
CA LYS A 271 19.91 6.51 6.54
C LYS A 271 19.40 7.85 7.05
N GLN A 272 18.16 7.90 7.57
CA GLN A 272 17.59 9.13 8.12
C GLN A 272 18.39 9.65 9.33
N LEU A 273 18.89 8.75 10.18
CA LEU A 273 19.75 9.09 11.32
C LEU A 273 21.13 9.57 10.85
N ALA A 274 21.73 8.96 9.84
CA ALA A 274 22.98 9.45 9.25
C ALA A 274 22.81 10.86 8.66
N ASP A 275 21.67 11.14 8.02
CA ASP A 275 21.35 12.45 7.46
C ASP A 275 21.14 13.53 8.57
N ARG A 276 20.89 13.15 9.84
CA ARG A 276 20.78 14.07 11.00
C ARG A 276 22.04 14.90 11.20
N HIS A 277 23.20 14.27 11.07
CA HIS A 277 24.50 14.84 11.40
C HIS A 277 25.18 15.57 10.24
N LYS A 278 24.63 15.47 9.03
CA LYS A 278 25.16 16.18 7.87
C LYS A 278 24.79 17.66 7.93
N SER A 279 25.74 18.56 7.69
CA SER A 279 25.43 19.98 7.51
C SER A 279 24.61 20.20 6.22
N GLY A 280 23.65 21.14 6.23
CA GLY A 280 22.92 21.56 5.04
C GLY A 280 21.47 21.06 4.92
N LYS A 281 20.98 20.96 3.66
CA LYS A 281 19.55 20.74 3.35
C LYS A 281 18.99 19.40 3.85
N GLU A 282 19.84 18.39 4.04
CA GLU A 282 19.42 17.04 4.46
C GLU A 282 19.05 16.99 5.97
N SER A 283 19.89 17.56 6.84
CA SER A 283 19.60 17.66 8.28
C SER A 283 18.42 18.58 8.57
N ASN A 284 18.30 19.72 7.86
CA ASN A 284 17.12 20.58 7.95
C ASN A 284 15.83 19.83 7.60
N LEU A 285 15.86 18.96 6.58
CA LEU A 285 14.73 18.13 6.21
C LEU A 285 14.39 17.12 7.31
N PHE A 286 15.40 16.43 7.87
CA PHE A 286 15.22 15.51 8.99
C PHE A 286 14.53 16.22 10.17
N TRP A 287 15.12 17.31 10.68
CA TRP A 287 14.58 18.03 11.83
C TRP A 287 13.21 18.67 11.56
N SER A 288 12.95 19.15 10.33
CA SER A 288 11.63 19.67 9.96
C SER A 288 10.51 18.62 10.01
N ARG A 289 10.86 17.35 9.75
CA ARG A 289 9.93 16.20 9.84
C ARG A 289 9.71 15.81 11.29
N THR A 290 10.79 15.71 12.07
CA THR A 290 10.72 15.28 13.48
C THR A 290 10.03 16.32 14.38
N LYS A 291 10.27 17.64 14.16
CA LYS A 291 9.64 18.73 14.94
C LYS A 291 8.11 18.67 14.99
N ARG A 292 7.45 18.09 13.98
CA ARG A 292 5.98 18.01 13.91
C ARG A 292 5.39 17.03 14.92
N HIS A 293 6.15 16.01 15.30
CA HIS A 293 5.75 15.09 16.36
C HIS A 293 5.84 15.71 17.76
N PHE A 294 6.48 16.88 17.88
CA PHE A 294 6.65 17.62 19.14
C PHE A 294 5.79 18.89 19.25
N ARG A 295 4.84 19.13 18.32
CA ARG A 295 3.92 20.28 18.42
C ARG A 295 2.91 20.09 19.56
N LYS A 296 2.79 21.10 20.43
CA LYS A 296 2.01 21.12 21.68
C LYS A 296 0.53 20.71 21.56
N ALA A 297 -0.10 20.91 20.40
CA ALA A 297 -1.52 20.64 20.19
C ALA A 297 -1.83 19.20 19.72
N SER A 298 -0.82 18.41 19.33
CA SER A 298 -1.01 17.05 18.78
C SER A 298 -0.04 16.01 19.37
N ALA A 299 0.74 16.37 20.40
CA ALA A 299 1.65 15.45 21.07
C ALA A 299 0.87 14.58 22.07
N SER A 300 0.80 13.26 21.82
CA SER A 300 0.33 12.28 22.81
C SER A 300 1.27 12.18 24.03
N LEU A 301 2.48 12.73 23.92
CA LEU A 301 3.50 12.78 24.96
C LEU A 301 3.51 14.16 25.63
N ARG A 302 3.09 14.22 26.90
CA ARG A 302 3.11 15.45 27.74
C ARG A 302 4.52 15.84 28.21
N GLY A 303 5.50 14.99 27.97
CA GLY A 303 6.92 15.13 28.33
C GLY A 303 7.61 13.77 28.26
N LEU A 304 8.95 13.77 28.31
CA LEU A 304 9.76 12.57 28.49
C LEU A 304 10.53 12.67 29.80
N ILE A 305 10.66 11.55 30.50
CA ILE A 305 11.51 11.42 31.68
C ILE A 305 12.86 10.89 31.19
N SER A 306 13.93 11.63 31.43
CA SER A 306 15.29 11.17 31.12
C SER A 306 15.75 10.07 32.08
N PRO A 307 16.84 9.34 31.77
CA PRO A 307 17.33 8.24 32.62
C PRO A 307 17.72 8.67 34.05
N ASP A 308 18.01 9.95 34.23
CA ASP A 308 18.26 10.61 35.52
C ASP A 308 16.99 10.97 36.30
N GLY A 309 15.80 10.70 35.75
CA GLY A 309 14.51 10.99 36.36
C GLY A 309 13.96 12.39 36.07
N GLU A 310 14.67 13.24 35.30
CA GLU A 310 14.18 14.58 35.00
C GLU A 310 13.08 14.56 33.92
N SER A 311 11.93 15.18 34.20
CA SER A 311 10.88 15.34 33.20
C SER A 311 11.16 16.57 32.31
N SER A 312 11.33 16.37 31.01
CA SER A 312 11.44 17.45 30.03
C SER A 312 10.16 17.64 29.24
N LYS A 313 9.71 18.89 29.14
CA LYS A 313 8.62 19.35 28.26
C LYS A 313 9.12 20.16 27.06
N ASP A 314 10.42 20.44 27.00
CA ASP A 314 11.03 21.19 25.91
C ASP A 314 11.11 20.30 24.64
N PRO A 315 10.53 20.71 23.50
CA PRO A 315 10.51 19.91 22.28
C PRO A 315 11.88 19.46 21.79
N GLN A 316 12.92 20.31 21.95
CA GLN A 316 14.26 19.99 21.47
C GLN A 316 14.93 18.96 22.38
N ARG A 317 14.80 19.11 23.70
CA ARG A 317 15.30 18.14 24.69
C ARG A 317 14.56 16.80 24.60
N ILE A 318 13.24 16.81 24.41
CA ILE A 318 12.46 15.58 24.15
C ILE A 318 12.96 14.88 22.87
N ALA A 319 13.21 15.63 21.80
CA ALA A 319 13.71 15.05 20.54
C ALA A 319 15.08 14.38 20.71
N ASN A 320 15.97 15.00 21.48
CA ASN A 320 17.29 14.44 21.77
C ASN A 320 17.18 13.18 22.63
N LEU A 321 16.42 13.23 23.74
CA LEU A 321 16.20 12.06 24.61
C LEU A 321 15.58 10.87 23.88
N THR A 322 14.61 11.14 22.99
CA THR A 322 13.99 10.10 22.16
C THR A 322 15.01 9.49 21.21
N ALA A 323 15.86 10.31 20.61
CA ALA A 323 16.88 9.84 19.69
C ALA A 323 17.92 8.98 20.40
N ASP A 324 18.41 9.41 21.58
CA ASP A 324 19.37 8.66 22.38
C ASP A 324 18.80 7.31 22.83
N TYR A 325 17.53 7.28 23.24
CA TYR A 325 16.83 6.04 23.58
C TYR A 325 16.78 5.06 22.41
N TYR A 326 16.37 5.51 21.22
CA TYR A 326 16.33 4.64 20.04
C TYR A 326 17.73 4.21 19.60
N GLU A 327 18.73 5.09 19.70
CA GLU A 327 20.12 4.75 19.39
C GLU A 327 20.64 3.64 20.30
N GLN A 328 20.30 3.66 21.60
CA GLN A 328 20.61 2.56 22.52
C GLN A 328 19.81 1.29 22.21
N LEU A 329 18.50 1.42 21.93
CA LEU A 329 17.61 0.29 21.64
C LEU A 329 18.04 -0.50 20.39
N PHE A 330 18.60 0.20 19.40
CA PHE A 330 19.05 -0.39 18.14
C PHE A 330 20.58 -0.61 18.07
N LYS A 331 21.32 -0.27 19.13
CA LYS A 331 22.74 -0.62 19.23
C LYS A 331 22.84 -2.14 19.30
N GLU A 332 23.62 -2.75 18.42
CA GLU A 332 23.86 -4.19 18.51
C GLU A 332 24.40 -4.51 19.92
N PRO A 333 23.78 -5.45 20.64
CA PRO A 333 24.24 -5.80 21.98
C PRO A 333 25.72 -6.18 21.85
N THR A 334 26.56 -5.54 22.65
CA THR A 334 27.97 -5.92 22.73
C THR A 334 27.98 -7.33 23.29
N VAL A 335 28.07 -8.33 22.41
CA VAL A 335 28.23 -9.72 22.80
C VAL A 335 29.61 -9.79 23.42
N MET A 336 29.68 -9.62 24.74
CA MET A 336 30.87 -9.98 25.52
C MET A 336 31.01 -11.49 25.39
N ARG A 337 31.76 -11.91 24.38
CA ARG A 337 32.25 -13.29 24.31
C ARG A 337 33.16 -13.44 25.53
N PRO A 338 32.93 -14.43 26.42
CA PRO A 338 33.82 -14.65 27.54
C PRO A 338 35.24 -14.78 26.98
N HIS A 339 36.18 -14.06 27.60
CA HIS A 339 37.59 -14.14 27.22
C HIS A 339 37.97 -15.63 27.24
N PRO A 340 38.67 -16.15 26.22
CA PRO A 340 38.95 -17.58 26.09
C PRO A 340 39.70 -18.21 27.28
N PHE A 341 40.19 -17.41 28.23
CA PHE A 341 40.87 -17.87 29.45
C PHE A 341 39.95 -18.01 30.67
N LEU A 342 38.65 -17.71 30.57
CA LEU A 342 37.70 -17.91 31.68
C LEU A 342 37.16 -19.35 31.78
N TYR A 343 37.53 -20.24 30.87
CA TYR A 343 37.09 -21.65 30.89
C TYR A 343 37.97 -22.58 31.74
N ASP A 344 39.13 -22.13 32.24
CA ASP A 344 40.04 -23.00 33.01
C ASP A 344 39.82 -23.02 34.53
N LEU A 345 39.01 -22.10 35.08
CA LEU A 345 38.79 -22.03 36.54
C LEU A 345 37.59 -22.85 37.03
N ALA A 346 36.76 -23.40 36.14
CA ALA A 346 35.59 -24.19 36.51
C ALA A 346 35.89 -25.67 36.81
N ASN A 347 37.12 -26.15 36.57
CA ASN A 347 37.50 -27.56 36.75
C ASN A 347 38.31 -27.87 38.02
N PHE A 348 38.54 -26.90 38.92
CA PHE A 348 39.40 -27.10 40.11
C PHE A 348 38.68 -27.42 41.43
N SER A 349 37.36 -27.68 41.43
CA SER A 349 36.60 -28.03 42.64
C SER A 349 36.10 -29.48 42.67
N GLN A 350 36.99 -30.43 42.39
CA GLN A 350 36.83 -31.83 42.81
C GLN A 350 38.12 -32.37 43.43
N VAL A 351 38.51 -31.81 44.60
CA VAL A 351 39.43 -32.51 45.51
C VAL A 351 38.59 -33.26 46.55
N LYS A 352 38.82 -34.56 46.57
CA LYS A 352 38.14 -35.60 47.33
C LYS A 352 38.21 -35.36 48.84
N CYS A 353 37.06 -35.34 49.51
CA CYS A 353 36.95 -35.88 50.86
C CYS A 353 36.63 -37.38 50.74
N ARG A 354 37.57 -38.24 51.14
CA ARG A 354 37.26 -39.58 51.67
C ARG A 354 38.20 -39.84 52.85
N SER A 355 37.57 -40.34 53.91
CA SER A 355 38.09 -41.00 55.12
C SER A 355 39.34 -41.84 54.91
#